data_AF-A0A7S1LVR4-F1
#
_entry.id   AF-A0A7S1LVR4-F1
#
_cell.length_a   1.000
_cell.length_b   1.000
_cell.length_c   1.000
_cell.angle_alpha   90.00
_cell.angle_beta   90.00
_cell.angle_gamma   90.00
#
_symmetry.space_group_name_H-M   'P 1'
#
loop_
_entity.id
_entity.type
_entity.pdbx_description
1 polymer ?
#
loop_
_entity_poly.entity_id
_entity_poly.type
_entity_poly.pdbx_seq_one_letter_code
_entity_poly.pdbx_strand_id
1 'polypeptide(L)'
;GNKRILQVYFHLISKLPEKEECLTKLTCDFEQSFVANLNSIRKLPAPDYSNSARKVIAEKLCYYQELLWILQQQAHYLGTLSMFLRPEEEQTFEEVVGCIFAEKDNPRVLNLFLVLLKLIIFKEVEQSKSLQ
;
A
#
# COMPACT_ATOMS: atom_id res chain seq x y z
N GLY A 1 -9.34 17.64 -51.69
CA GLY A 1 -9.74 17.06 -50.41
C GLY A 1 -9.55 15.55 -50.36
N ASN A 2 -10.36 14.77 -51.09
CA ASN A 2 -10.54 13.33 -50.86
C ASN A 2 -9.37 12.40 -51.24
N LYS A 3 -8.51 12.76 -52.21
CA LYS A 3 -7.40 11.87 -52.63
C LYS A 3 -6.33 11.66 -51.55
N ARG A 4 -6.03 12.66 -50.71
CA ARG A 4 -5.04 12.52 -49.62
C ARG A 4 -5.58 11.64 -48.48
N ILE A 5 -6.87 11.76 -48.18
CA ILE A 5 -7.54 10.96 -47.14
C ILE A 5 -7.53 9.48 -47.52
N LEU A 6 -7.85 9.16 -48.78
CA LEU A 6 -7.81 7.78 -49.28
C LEU A 6 -6.40 7.17 -49.25
N GLN A 7 -5.35 7.96 -49.53
CA GLN A 7 -3.97 7.48 -49.43
C GLN A 7 -3.56 7.18 -47.99
N VAL A 8 -4.02 7.97 -47.02
CA VAL A 8 -3.76 7.71 -45.59
C VAL A 8 -4.47 6.43 -45.13
N TYR A 9 -5.72 6.22 -45.53
CA TYR A 9 -6.44 4.98 -45.20
C TYR A 9 -5.82 3.75 -45.88
N PHE A 10 -5.40 3.87 -47.14
CA PHE A 10 -4.74 2.76 -47.84
C PHE A 10 -3.40 2.38 -47.19
N HIS A 11 -2.63 3.37 -46.72
CA HIS A 11 -1.40 3.15 -45.97
C HIS A 11 -1.64 2.53 -44.58
N LEU A 12 -2.70 2.96 -43.89
CA LEU A 12 -3.12 2.36 -42.61
C LEU A 12 -3.57 0.90 -42.78
N ILE A 13 -4.34 0.62 -43.84
CA ILE A 13 -4.80 -0.74 -44.15
C ILE A 13 -3.62 -1.64 -44.51
N SER A 14 -2.65 -1.12 -45.25
CA SER A 14 -1.44 -1.87 -45.63
C SER A 14 -0.59 -2.27 -44.42
N LYS A 15 -0.68 -1.54 -43.31
CA LYS A 15 0.03 -1.81 -42.05
C LYS A 15 -0.79 -2.58 -41.01
N LEU A 16 -2.04 -2.92 -41.29
CA LEU A 16 -2.86 -3.75 -40.40
C LEU A 16 -2.28 -5.14 -40.17
N PRO A 17 -1.80 -5.88 -41.21
CA PRO A 17 -1.29 -7.23 -41.02
C PRO A 17 -0.09 -7.29 -40.06
N GLU A 18 0.84 -6.34 -40.17
CA GLU A 18 2.00 -6.23 -39.29
C GLU A 18 1.60 -5.97 -37.83
N LYS A 19 0.54 -5.17 -37.62
CA LYS A 19 0.02 -4.88 -36.29
C LYS A 19 -0.74 -6.07 -35.70
N GLU A 20 -1.48 -6.80 -36.53
CA GLU A 20 -2.18 -8.02 -36.12
C GLU A 20 -1.17 -9.10 -35.74
N GLU A 21 -0.11 -9.30 -36.53
CA GLU A 21 0.97 -10.23 -36.21
C GLU A 21 1.69 -9.86 -34.91
N CYS A 22 1.96 -8.55 -34.70
CA CYS A 22 2.54 -8.05 -33.47
C CYS A 22 1.64 -8.30 -32.25
N LEU A 23 0.33 -8.08 -32.39
CA LEU A 23 -0.65 -8.36 -31.33
C LEU A 23 -0.75 -9.86 -31.03
N THR A 24 -0.80 -10.71 -32.07
CA THR A 24 -0.82 -12.17 -31.89
C THR A 24 0.43 -12.65 -31.15
N LYS A 25 1.60 -12.14 -31.53
CA LYS A 25 2.86 -12.46 -30.85
C LYS A 25 2.84 -12.02 -29.38
N LEU A 26 2.38 -10.79 -29.11
CA LEU A 26 2.30 -10.28 -27.75
C LEU A 26 1.32 -11.09 -26.89
N THR A 27 0.20 -11.53 -27.46
CA THR A 27 -0.75 -12.42 -26.78
C THR A 27 -0.10 -13.78 -26.47
N CYS A 28 0.62 -14.38 -27.41
CA CYS A 28 1.35 -15.62 -27.16
C CYS A 28 2.42 -15.45 -26.08
N ASP A 29 3.20 -14.37 -26.11
CA ASP A 29 4.24 -14.09 -25.11
C ASP A 29 3.63 -13.89 -23.72
N PHE A 30 2.48 -13.22 -23.63
CA PHE A 30 1.72 -13.06 -22.38
C PHE A 30 1.21 -14.40 -21.86
N GLU A 31 0.57 -15.21 -22.71
CA GLU A 31 0.06 -16.53 -22.32
C GLU A 31 1.18 -17.45 -21.83
N GLN A 32 2.31 -17.46 -22.53
CA GLN A 32 3.49 -18.24 -22.13
C GLN A 32 4.05 -17.76 -20.79
N SER A 33 4.20 -16.45 -20.60
CA SER A 33 4.68 -15.87 -19.34
C SER A 33 3.71 -16.15 -18.19
N PHE A 34 2.41 -16.02 -18.43
CA PHE A 34 1.37 -16.26 -17.44
C PHE A 34 1.33 -17.73 -17.01
N VAL A 35 1.37 -18.67 -17.96
CA VAL A 35 1.41 -20.10 -17.68
C VAL A 35 2.70 -20.50 -16.98
N ALA A 36 3.85 -19.96 -17.39
CA ALA A 36 5.14 -20.20 -16.73
C ALA A 36 5.12 -19.71 -15.27
N ASN A 37 4.57 -18.53 -15.02
CA ASN A 37 4.45 -17.97 -13.68
C ASN A 37 3.45 -18.74 -12.82
N LEU A 38 2.29 -19.14 -13.35
CA LEU A 38 1.34 -19.99 -12.64
C LEU A 38 1.95 -21.35 -12.27
N ASN A 39 2.69 -21.96 -13.18
CA ASN A 39 3.39 -23.22 -12.90
C ASN A 39 4.48 -23.05 -11.85
N SER A 40 5.15 -21.90 -11.83
CA SER A 40 6.16 -21.56 -10.82
C SER A 40 5.51 -21.35 -9.44
N ILE A 41 4.37 -20.66 -9.39
CA ILE A 41 3.59 -20.46 -8.17
C ILE A 41 3.02 -21.78 -7.64
N ARG A 42 2.53 -22.66 -8.54
CA ARG A 42 2.00 -23.97 -8.14
C ARG A 42 3.07 -24.92 -7.61
N LYS A 43 4.33 -24.73 -8.00
CA LYS A 43 5.48 -25.49 -7.51
C LYS A 43 6.09 -24.93 -6.22
N LEU A 44 5.67 -23.73 -5.79
CA LEU A 44 6.03 -23.27 -4.47
C LEU A 44 5.43 -24.23 -3.45
N PRO A 45 6.22 -24.77 -2.51
CA PRO A 45 5.67 -25.52 -1.41
C PRO A 45 4.63 -24.63 -0.74
N ALA A 46 3.40 -25.15 -0.60
CA ALA A 46 2.38 -24.48 0.20
C ALA A 46 3.04 -24.15 1.55
N PRO A 47 2.93 -22.90 2.04
CA PRO A 47 3.56 -22.53 3.30
C PRO A 47 3.18 -23.56 4.36
N ASP A 48 4.19 -24.17 4.97
CA ASP A 48 4.01 -25.27 5.90
C ASP A 48 3.29 -24.75 7.16
N TYR A 49 1.97 -24.92 7.20
CA TYR A 49 1.11 -24.52 8.31
C TYR A 49 1.06 -25.56 9.43
N SER A 50 1.97 -26.56 9.45
CA SER A 50 2.00 -27.60 10.49
C SER A 50 2.17 -27.04 11.92
N ASN A 51 2.69 -25.82 12.06
CA ASN A 51 2.60 -25.06 13.31
C ASN A 51 1.25 -24.36 13.44
N SER A 52 0.32 -24.93 14.21
CA SER A 52 -1.02 -24.38 14.49
C SER A 52 -1.00 -22.91 14.93
N ALA A 53 0.04 -22.47 15.64
CA ALA A 53 0.25 -21.09 16.05
C ALA A 53 0.33 -20.10 14.87
N ARG A 54 0.96 -20.49 13.75
CA ARG A 54 1.09 -19.63 12.56
C ARG A 54 -0.24 -19.42 11.84
N LYS A 55 -1.11 -20.43 11.87
CA LYS A 55 -2.46 -20.33 11.28
C LYS A 55 -3.33 -19.35 12.06
N VAL A 56 -3.31 -19.41 13.39
CA VAL A 56 -4.04 -18.47 14.26
C VAL A 56 -3.55 -17.03 14.08
N ILE A 57 -2.23 -16.83 13.95
CA ILE A 57 -1.66 -15.50 13.71
C ILE A 57 -2.10 -14.98 12.34
N ALA A 58 -2.01 -15.80 11.29
CA ALA A 58 -2.40 -15.42 9.94
C ALA A 58 -3.89 -15.03 9.85
N GLU A 59 -4.77 -15.75 10.53
CA GLU A 59 -6.20 -15.42 10.63
C GLU A 59 -6.43 -14.07 11.34
N LYS A 60 -5.55 -13.70 12.28
CA LYS A 60 -5.68 -12.44 13.03
C LYS A 60 -5.03 -11.24 12.35
N LEU A 61 -4.13 -11.44 11.39
CA LEU A 61 -3.42 -10.35 10.71
C LEU A 61 -4.38 -9.36 10.04
N CYS A 62 -5.48 -9.83 9.45
CA CYS A 62 -6.50 -8.96 8.85
C CYS A 62 -7.10 -7.99 9.89
N TYR A 63 -7.45 -8.49 11.08
CA TYR A 63 -7.98 -7.65 12.15
C TYR A 63 -6.94 -6.64 12.66
N TYR A 64 -5.68 -7.04 12.79
CA TYR A 64 -4.62 -6.11 13.18
C TYR A 64 -4.39 -5.03 12.11
N GLN A 65 -4.44 -5.38 10.83
CA GLN A 65 -4.35 -4.42 9.74
C GLN A 65 -5.49 -3.40 9.81
N GLU A 66 -6.72 -3.84 10.02
CA GLU A 66 -7.88 -2.96 10.20
C GLU A 66 -7.71 -2.04 11.43
N LEU A 67 -7.23 -2.58 12.55
CA LEU A 67 -6.95 -1.80 13.75
C LEU A 67 -5.89 -0.73 13.53
N LEU A 68 -4.78 -1.07 12.85
CA LEU A 68 -3.74 -0.10 12.50
C LEU A 68 -4.28 0.98 11.57
N TRP A 69 -5.14 0.62 10.62
CA TRP A 69 -5.80 1.58 9.74
C TRP A 69 -6.72 2.54 10.52
N ILE A 70 -7.47 2.03 11.50
CA ILE A 70 -8.29 2.86 12.40
C ILE A 70 -7.41 3.81 13.20
N LEU A 71 -6.29 3.34 13.75
CA LEU A 71 -5.32 4.17 14.48
C LEU A 71 -4.75 5.29 13.60
N GLN A 72 -4.48 5.03 12.32
CA GLN A 72 -4.09 6.08 11.37
C GLN A 72 -5.20 7.13 11.17
N GLN A 73 -6.46 6.72 11.03
CA GLN A 73 -7.56 7.66 10.80
C GLN A 73 -7.89 8.48 12.05
N GLN A 74 -7.79 7.86 13.22
CA GLN A 74 -8.19 8.41 14.50
C GLN A 74 -6.95 8.76 15.34
N ALA A 75 -6.22 9.78 14.88
CA ALA A 75 -5.00 10.28 15.54
C ALA A 75 -5.21 10.65 17.03
N HIS A 76 -6.47 10.86 17.46
CA HIS A 76 -6.81 11.11 18.85
C HIS A 76 -6.32 10.01 19.80
N TYR A 77 -6.41 8.73 19.42
CA TYR A 77 -5.96 7.63 20.29
C TYR A 77 -4.47 7.72 20.57
N LEU A 78 -3.65 7.87 19.51
CA LEU A 78 -2.21 7.96 19.63
C LEU A 78 -1.77 9.24 20.34
N GLY A 79 -2.41 10.38 20.05
CA GLY A 79 -2.10 11.62 20.76
C GLY A 79 -2.61 11.66 22.20
N THR A 80 -3.58 10.83 22.59
CA THR A 80 -3.91 10.63 24.01
C THR A 80 -2.85 9.75 24.67
N LEU A 81 -2.46 8.66 24.01
CA LEU A 81 -1.44 7.75 24.52
C LEU A 81 -0.12 8.46 24.79
N SER A 82 0.29 9.38 23.91
CA SER A 82 1.54 10.14 24.07
C SER A 82 1.61 10.97 25.36
N MET A 83 0.48 11.37 25.93
CA MET A 83 0.43 12.16 27.18
C MET A 83 0.67 11.32 28.44
N PHE A 84 0.59 9.99 28.32
CA PHE A 84 0.72 9.06 29.45
C PHE A 84 1.96 8.18 29.36
N LEU A 85 2.87 8.47 28.43
CA LEU A 85 4.10 7.71 28.27
C LEU A 85 5.05 7.98 29.43
N ARG A 86 5.72 6.93 29.89
CA ARG A 86 6.92 7.05 30.71
C ARG A 86 8.12 7.35 29.80
N PRO A 87 9.20 7.97 30.31
CA PRO A 87 10.39 8.27 29.50
C PRO A 87 11.00 7.04 28.80
N GLU A 88 10.90 5.87 29.42
CA GLU A 88 11.36 4.59 28.87
C GLU A 88 10.49 4.05 27.71
N GLU A 89 9.27 4.57 27.55
CA GLU A 89 8.31 4.15 26.52
C GLU A 89 8.29 5.09 25.31
N GLU A 90 8.86 6.29 25.43
CA GLU A 90 8.88 7.31 24.37
C GLU A 90 9.48 6.79 23.07
N GLN A 91 10.66 6.18 23.15
CA GLN A 91 11.32 5.60 21.96
C GLN A 91 10.45 4.51 21.31
N THR A 92 9.85 3.64 22.12
CA THR A 92 8.98 2.57 21.58
C THR A 92 7.76 3.16 20.90
N PHE A 93 7.18 4.22 21.47
CA PHE A 93 6.05 4.93 20.87
C PHE A 93 6.44 5.56 19.53
N GLU A 94 7.59 6.24 19.45
CA GLU A 94 8.09 6.82 18.20
C GLU A 94 8.31 5.77 17.11
N GLU A 95 8.89 4.62 17.47
CA GLU A 95 9.09 3.50 16.55
C GLU A 95 7.75 2.94 16.04
N VAL A 96 6.76 2.77 16.94
CA VAL A 96 5.42 2.29 16.59
C VAL A 96 4.70 3.29 15.69
N VAL A 97 4.73 4.58 16.02
CA VAL A 97 4.17 5.64 15.16
C VAL A 97 4.89 5.67 13.81
N GLY A 98 6.21 5.50 13.79
CA GLY A 98 7.01 5.37 12.57
C GLY A 98 6.54 4.21 11.69
N CYS A 99 6.26 3.05 12.29
CA CYS A 99 5.72 1.89 11.58
C CYS A 99 4.29 2.13 11.07
N ILE A 100 3.42 2.69 11.91
CA ILE A 100 2.03 2.98 11.54
C ILE A 100 1.98 3.97 10.37
N PHE A 101 2.87 4.96 10.32
CA PHE A 101 2.90 5.98 9.26
C PHE A 101 4.11 5.83 8.32
N ALA A 102 4.55 4.60 8.05
CA ALA A 102 5.75 4.34 7.25
C ALA A 102 5.66 4.87 5.81
N GLU A 103 4.49 4.79 5.19
CA GLU A 103 4.26 5.16 3.78
C GLU A 103 4.08 6.68 3.56
N LYS A 104 5.05 7.50 4.02
CA LYS A 104 4.96 8.98 3.94
C LYS A 104 4.96 9.54 2.51
N ASP A 105 5.38 8.74 1.53
CA ASP A 105 5.26 9.09 0.10
C ASP A 105 3.79 9.17 -0.35
N ASN A 106 2.89 8.52 0.38
CA ASN A 106 1.46 8.64 0.17
C ASN A 106 0.93 9.94 0.83
N PRO A 107 0.36 10.90 0.06
CA PRO A 107 -0.13 12.16 0.60
C PRO A 107 -1.18 11.97 1.71
N ARG A 108 -1.98 10.90 1.64
CA ARG A 108 -2.97 10.58 2.68
C ARG A 108 -2.29 10.27 4.01
N VAL A 109 -1.28 9.40 3.99
CA VAL A 109 -0.56 8.96 5.19
C VAL A 109 0.22 10.13 5.79
N LEU A 110 0.87 10.94 4.94
CA LEU A 110 1.55 12.15 5.37
C LEU A 110 0.60 13.14 6.06
N ASN A 111 -0.57 13.41 5.46
CA ASN A 111 -1.55 14.32 6.05
C ASN A 111 -2.05 13.82 7.41
N LEU A 112 -2.34 12.52 7.54
CA LEU A 112 -2.76 11.93 8.81
C LEU A 112 -1.65 12.01 9.87
N PHE A 113 -0.40 11.80 9.49
CA PHE A 113 0.75 11.95 10.37
C PHE A 113 0.91 13.40 10.85
N LEU A 114 0.75 14.39 9.97
CA LEU A 114 0.77 15.81 10.34
C LEU A 114 -0.36 16.19 11.29
N VAL A 115 -1.55 15.60 11.11
CA VAL A 115 -2.68 15.77 12.04
C VAL A 115 -2.33 15.21 13.42
N LEU A 116 -1.69 14.04 13.49
CA LEU A 116 -1.20 13.47 14.76
C LEU A 116 -0.19 14.38 15.43
N LEU A 117 0.84 14.85 14.71
CA LEU A 117 1.84 15.77 15.26
C LEU A 117 1.21 17.05 15.80
N LYS A 118 0.30 17.65 15.03
CA LYS A 118 -0.45 18.82 15.46
C LYS A 118 -1.18 18.54 16.78
N LEU A 119 -1.88 17.42 16.87
CA LEU A 119 -2.62 17.02 18.07
C LEU A 119 -1.72 16.85 19.29
N ILE A 120 -0.57 16.17 19.15
CA ILE A 120 0.38 15.95 20.24
C ILE A 120 0.87 17.30 20.77
N ILE A 121 1.31 18.20 19.89
CA ILE A 121 1.77 19.55 20.26
C ILE A 121 0.66 20.32 21.00
N PHE A 122 -0.58 20.27 20.50
CA PHE A 122 -1.70 20.95 21.17
C PHE A 122 -1.89 20.44 22.60
N LYS A 123 -1.82 19.12 22.80
CA LYS A 123 -1.99 18.52 24.12
C LYS A 123 -0.84 18.81 25.07
N GLU A 124 0.41 18.80 24.59
CA GLU A 124 1.57 19.21 25.39
C GLU A 124 1.44 20.66 25.87
N VAL A 125 0.98 21.55 24.98
CA VAL A 125 0.74 22.96 25.32
C VAL A 125 -0.40 23.10 26.34
N GLU A 126 -1.49 22.35 26.20
CA GLU A 126 -2.59 22.34 27.17
C GLU A 126 -2.14 21.84 28.54
N GLN A 127 -1.37 20.74 28.58
CA GLN A 127 -0.81 20.20 29.81
C GLN A 127 0.12 21.21 30.49
N SER A 128 0.98 21.87 29.72
CA SER A 128 1.91 22.89 30.24
C SER A 128 1.18 24.09 30.85
N LYS A 129 0.05 24.50 30.26
CA LYS A 129 -0.80 25.59 30.80
C LYS A 129 -1.53 25.19 32.08
N SER A 130 -1.90 23.92 32.22
CA SER A 130 -2.60 23.42 33.41
C SER A 130 -1.72 23.28 34.66
N LEU A 131 -0.39 23.29 34.47
CA LEU A 131 0.61 23.15 35.53
C LEU A 131 1.18 24.51 36.01
N GLN A 132 0.71 25.63 35.45
CA GLN A 132 1.03 27.00 35.87
C GLN A 132 -0.11 27.57 36.73
#